data_AF-A0A0F9EJB3-F1
#
_entry.id   AF-A0A0F9EJB3-F1
#
_cell.length_a   1.000
_cell.length_b   1.000
_cell.length_c   1.000
_cell.angle_alpha   90.00
_cell.angle_beta   90.00
_cell.angle_gamma   90.00
#
_symmetry.space_group_name_H-M   'P 1'
#
loop_
_entity.id
_entity.type
_entity.pdbx_description
1 polymer ?
#
loop_
_entity_poly.entity_id
_entity_poly.type
_entity_poly.pdbx_seq_one_letter_code
_entity_poly.pdbx_strand_id
1 'polypeptide(L)' 'GCVEICPCACLKIVDFEQVDGDQDIIDLKKTLYDTEDVSVILKDDTTCIRCGMCAVRCPASAITMEQYCLEEL' A
#
# COMPACT_ATOMS: atom_id res chain seq x y z
N GLY A 1 -5.12 11.98 4.73
CA GLY A 1 -5.17 10.51 4.63
C GLY A 1 -3.81 9.92 4.96
N CYS A 2 -3.58 8.64 4.63
CA CYS A 2 -2.28 7.98 4.79
C CYS A 2 -1.16 8.62 3.95
N VAL A 3 -1.48 9.14 2.76
CA VAL A 3 -0.57 9.91 1.91
C VAL A 3 -0.08 11.17 2.63
N GLU A 4 -1.01 12.00 3.09
CA GLU A 4 -0.70 13.30 3.75
C GLU A 4 0.09 13.18 5.05
N ILE A 5 -0.06 12.09 5.81
CA ILE A 5 0.66 11.92 7.08
C ILE A 5 2.08 11.37 6.88
N CYS A 6 2.41 10.92 5.67
CA CYS A 6 3.68 10.26 5.41
C CYS A 6 4.84 11.28 5.39
N PRO A 7 5.81 11.20 6.31
CA PRO A 7 6.89 12.18 6.43
C PRO A 7 7.94 12.06 5.31
N CYS A 8 7.97 10.91 4.62
CA CYS A 8 8.86 10.63 3.51
C CYS A 8 8.13 10.60 2.16
N ALA A 9 6.84 10.94 2.12
CA ALA A 9 6.00 10.90 0.92
C ALA A 9 6.06 9.55 0.15
N CYS A 10 6.23 8.43 0.86
CA CYS A 10 6.37 7.09 0.28
C CYS A 10 5.05 6.44 -0.16
N LEU A 11 3.90 7.11 0.01
CA LEU A 11 2.59 6.60 -0.38
C LEU A 11 1.98 7.48 -1.47
N LYS A 12 1.36 6.86 -2.48
CA LYS A 12 0.63 7.56 -3.54
C LYS A 12 -0.69 6.84 -3.82
N ILE A 13 -1.75 7.60 -4.08
CA ILE A 13 -3.00 7.07 -4.63
C ILE A 13 -2.91 7.27 -6.15
N VAL A 14 -3.12 6.20 -6.90
CA VAL A 14 -3.11 6.22 -8.36
C VAL A 14 -4.28 5.40 -8.88
N ASP A 15 -4.72 5.68 -10.09
CA ASP A 15 -5.65 4.80 -10.78
C ASP A 15 -4.92 3.52 -11.20
N PHE A 16 -5.63 2.40 -11.19
CA PHE A 16 -5.03 1.09 -11.49
C PHE A 16 -4.36 1.07 -12.88
N GLU A 17 -4.85 1.84 -13.84
CA GLU A 17 -4.25 1.97 -15.17
C GLU A 17 -2.82 2.52 -15.15
N GLN A 18 -2.43 3.22 -14.08
CA GLN A 18 -1.10 3.80 -13.91
C GLN A 18 -0.12 2.82 -13.23
N VAL A 19 -0.58 1.62 -12.86
CA VAL A 19 0.23 0.61 -12.20
C VAL A 19 0.98 -0.20 -13.25
N ASP A 20 2.30 -0.10 -13.24
CA ASP A 20 3.18 -1.00 -13.98
C ASP A 20 3.34 -2.31 -13.17
N GLY A 21 2.39 -3.22 -13.37
CA GLY A 21 2.31 -4.52 -12.69
C GLY A 21 2.31 -5.68 -13.68
N ASP A 22 2.61 -6.87 -13.18
CA ASP A 22 2.55 -8.13 -13.92
C ASP A 22 1.12 -8.68 -14.03
N GLN A 23 0.97 -9.77 -14.80
CA GLN A 23 -0.34 -10.38 -15.08
C GLN A 23 -1.08 -10.80 -13.80
N ASP A 24 -0.33 -11.16 -12.76
CA ASP A 24 -0.89 -11.57 -11.47
C ASP A 24 -1.68 -10.44 -10.80
N ILE A 25 -1.19 -9.19 -10.87
CA ILE A 25 -1.87 -8.02 -10.32
C ILE A 25 -3.15 -7.69 -11.12
N ILE A 26 -3.12 -7.91 -12.44
CA ILE A 26 -4.28 -7.71 -13.33
C ILE A 26 -5.38 -8.73 -13.02
N ASP A 27 -5.01 -9.99 -12.85
CA ASP A 27 -5.96 -11.07 -12.56
C ASP A 27 -6.53 -10.94 -11.14
N LEU A 28 -5.73 -10.45 -10.19
CA LEU A 28 -6.18 -10.10 -8.85
C LEU A 28 -7.24 -9.00 -8.88
N LYS A 29 -7.04 -7.93 -9.66
CA LYS A 29 -8.06 -6.87 -9.81
C LYS A 29 -9.39 -7.46 -10.27
N LYS A 30 -9.39 -8.25 -11.34
CA LYS A 30 -10.60 -8.86 -11.91
C LYS A 30 -11.34 -9.76 -10.92
N THR A 31 -10.60 -10.41 -10.03
CA THR A 31 -11.19 -11.32 -9.03
C THR A 31 -11.83 -10.56 -7.87
N LEU A 32 -11.22 -9.45 -7.45
CA LEU A 32 -11.65 -8.69 -6.28
C LEU A 32 -12.67 -7.59 -6.61
N TYR A 33 -12.58 -7.00 -7.81
CA TYR A 33 -13.36 -5.85 -8.22
C TYR A 33 -13.85 -6.04 -9.66
N ASP A 34 -15.16 -5.97 -9.85
CA ASP A 34 -15.81 -6.08 -11.18
C ASP A 34 -15.88 -4.71 -11.91
N THR A 35 -15.33 -3.65 -11.31
CA THR A 35 -15.43 -2.27 -11.82
C THR A 35 -14.13 -1.81 -12.47
N GLU A 36 -14.25 -0.92 -13.45
CA GLU A 36 -13.11 -0.31 -14.12
C GLU A 36 -12.42 0.73 -13.21
N ASP A 37 -13.22 1.50 -12.47
CA ASP A 37 -12.79 2.54 -11.52
C ASP A 37 -12.26 1.93 -10.22
N VAL A 38 -10.98 1.55 -10.22
CA VAL A 38 -10.27 1.09 -9.04
C VAL A 38 -9.05 1.97 -8.85
N SER A 39 -9.00 2.67 -7.72
CA SER A 39 -7.79 3.36 -7.26
C SER A 39 -7.05 2.49 -6.26
N VAL A 40 -5.72 2.51 -6.33
CA VAL A 40 -4.84 1.74 -5.45
C VAL A 40 -3.88 2.66 -4.71
N ILE A 41 -3.36 2.19 -3.58
CA ILE A 41 -2.28 2.85 -2.86
C ILE A 41 -0.98 2.14 -3.21
N LEU A 42 -0.05 2.85 -3.84
CA LEU A 42 1.31 2.39 -4.05
C LEU A 42 2.20 2.83 -2.89
N LYS A 43 3.03 1.92 -2.41
CA LYS A 43 3.99 2.15 -1.33
C LYS A 43 5.41 1.91 -1.82
N ASP A 44 6.25 2.91 -1.67
CA ASP A 44 7.68 2.81 -1.94
C ASP A 44 8.44 2.39 -0.67
N ASP A 45 8.85 1.13 -0.62
CA ASP A 45 9.59 0.58 0.52
C ASP A 45 11.04 1.06 0.61
N THR A 46 11.59 1.63 -0.46
CA THR A 46 12.98 2.12 -0.47
C THR A 46 13.11 3.44 0.30
N THR A 47 12.06 4.25 0.32
CA THR A 47 11.99 5.53 1.04
C THR A 47 11.27 5.41 2.39
N CYS A 48 10.49 4.35 2.60
CA CYS A 48 9.74 4.13 3.83
C CYS A 48 10.66 3.96 5.05
N ILE A 49 10.64 4.95 5.95
CA ILE A 49 11.37 4.90 7.23
C ILE A 49 10.66 4.08 8.32
N ARG A 50 9.59 3.35 7.99
CA ARG A 50 8.85 2.47 8.91
C ARG A 50 8.30 3.19 10.16
N CYS A 51 7.91 4.46 10.03
CA CYS A 51 7.41 5.27 11.16
C CYS A 51 6.02 4.85 11.69
N GLY A 52 5.25 4.08 10.92
CA GLY A 52 3.93 3.56 11.31
C GLY A 52 2.77 4.56 11.35
N MET A 53 2.98 5.84 11.06
CA MET A 53 1.91 6.84 11.09
C MET A 53 0.79 6.57 10.07
N CYS A 54 1.12 5.99 8.91
CA CYS A 54 0.11 5.60 7.91
C CYS A 54 -0.83 4.51 8.42
N ALA A 55 -0.33 3.55 9.19
CA ALA A 55 -1.13 2.48 9.80
C ALA A 55 -2.09 3.06 10.86
N VAL A 56 -1.60 3.92 11.75
CA VAL A 56 -2.42 4.60 12.78
C VAL A 56 -3.53 5.45 12.15
N ARG A 57 -3.25 6.09 11.02
CA ARG A 57 -4.22 6.97 10.33
C ARG A 57 -5.22 6.22 9.45
N CYS A 58 -5.03 4.94 9.16
CA CYS A 58 -5.87 4.24 8.19
C CYS A 58 -7.23 3.88 8.82
N PRO A 59 -8.36 4.48 8.41
CA PRO A 59 -9.66 4.19 8.99
C PRO A 59 -10.19 2.81 8.61
N ALA A 60 -9.69 2.24 7.51
CA ALA A 60 -10.09 0.93 7.00
C ALA A 60 -9.12 -0.20 7.41
N SER A 61 -8.08 0.13 8.20
CA SER A 61 -7.04 -0.83 8.59
C SER A 61 -6.36 -1.57 7.43
N ALA A 62 -6.33 -0.96 6.23
CA ALA A 62 -5.72 -1.54 5.04
C ALA A 62 -4.18 -1.50 5.06
N ILE A 63 -3.58 -0.72 5.96
CA ILE A 63 -2.13 -0.62 6.16
C ILE A 63 -1.84 -0.99 7.61
N THR A 64 -0.97 -1.97 7.82
CA THR A 64 -0.54 -2.44 9.14
C THR A 64 0.98 -2.29 9.30
N MET A 65 1.46 -2.41 10.54
CA MET A 65 2.88 -2.48 10.87
C MET A 65 3.11 -3.71 11.73
N GLU A 66 4.08 -4.52 11.35
CA GLU A 66 4.48 -5.73 12.07
C GLU A 66 5.88 -5.55 12.64
N GLN A 67 6.10 -6.10 13.85
CA GLN A 67 7.42 -6.15 14.45
C GLN A 67 8.16 -7.37 13.92
N TYR A 68 9.38 -7.16 13.43
CA TYR A 68 10.26 -8.25 13.09
C TYR A 68 11.01 -8.70 14.35
N CYS A 69 10.70 -9.89 14.85
CA CYS A 69 11.46 -10.54 15.91
C CYS A 69 12.30 -11.66 15.28
N LEU A 70 13.63 -11.53 15.36
CA LEU A 70 14.53 -12.62 14.99
C LEU A 70 14.54 -13.65 16.11
N GLU A 71 14.05 -14.85 15.83
CA GLU A 71 14.31 -16.01 16.69
C GLU A 71 15.69 -16.55 16.30
N GLU A 72 16.68 -16.38 17.18
CA GLU A 72 18.00 -17.01 17.02
C GLU A 72 17.85 -18.53 17.21
N LEU A 73 18.16 -19.30 16.15
CA LEU A 73 18.23 -20.77 16.16
C LEU A 73 19.56 -21.27 16.75
#